data_AF-A0A2W4P0Y6-F1
#
_entry.id   AF-A0A2W4P0Y6-F1
#
_cell.length_a   1.000
_cell.length_b   1.000
_cell.length_c   1.000
_cell.angle_alpha   90.00
_cell.angle_beta   90.00
_cell.angle_gamma   90.00
#
_symmetry.space_group_name_H-M   'P 1'
#
loop_
_entity.id
_entity.type
_entity.pdbx_description
1 polymer ?
#
loop_
_entity_poly.entity_id
_entity_poly.type
_entity_poly.pdbx_seq_one_letter_code
_entity_poly.pdbx_strand_id
1 'polypeptide(L)'
;WRAASNVAVDYAWFAADSWAVEYSDRLLAFFRSQGIDSYANQYTLDGTPLSSDHSPGLVAMNAVVALAASDPGAGEFVDALWETPIPSGKWRYYDGMLYMLGLLHASGQFRVYPPS
;
A
#
# COMPACT_ATOMS: atom_id res chain seq x y z
N TRP A 1 -7.19 -3.07 -0.54
CA TRP A 1 -6.34 -1.88 -0.75
C TRP A 1 -6.24 -1.13 0.57
N ARG A 2 -7.21 -0.26 0.93
CA ARG A 2 -7.16 0.60 2.12
C ARG A 2 -7.19 -0.12 3.48
N ALA A 3 -7.90 -1.25 3.57
CA ALA A 3 -7.93 -2.00 4.84
C ALA A 3 -6.51 -2.38 5.29
N ALA A 4 -5.68 -2.81 4.35
CA ALA A 4 -4.30 -3.15 4.62
C ALA A 4 -3.43 -1.94 4.98
N SER A 5 -3.56 -0.83 4.24
CA SER A 5 -2.84 0.40 4.59
C SER A 5 -3.23 0.91 5.97
N ASN A 6 -4.50 0.81 6.37
CA ASN A 6 -4.95 1.23 7.69
C ASN A 6 -4.32 0.41 8.82
N VAL A 7 -4.15 -0.90 8.62
CA VAL A 7 -3.43 -1.77 9.57
C VAL A 7 -1.98 -1.32 9.73
N ALA A 8 -1.31 -1.01 8.61
CA ALA A 8 0.07 -0.57 8.67
C ALA A 8 0.25 0.83 9.29
N VAL A 9 -0.70 1.74 9.05
CA VAL A 9 -0.71 3.08 9.68
C VAL A 9 -0.93 2.99 11.19
N ASP A 10 -1.88 2.15 11.63
CA ASP A 10 -2.11 1.88 13.04
C ASP A 10 -0.84 1.35 13.72
N TYR A 11 -0.20 0.36 13.11
CA TYR A 11 1.07 -0.17 13.61
C TYR A 11 2.19 0.88 13.62
N ALA A 12 2.34 1.67 12.57
CA ALA A 12 3.37 2.71 12.48
C ALA A 12 3.21 3.80 13.55
N TRP A 13 1.98 4.07 14.00
CA TRP A 13 1.72 5.08 15.04
C TRP A 13 1.77 4.51 16.45
N PHE A 14 1.29 3.29 16.66
CA PHE A 14 1.04 2.76 18.00
C PHE A 14 1.77 1.46 18.31
N ALA A 15 2.12 0.67 17.29
CA ALA A 15 2.86 -0.59 17.39
C ALA A 15 2.31 -1.55 18.47
N ALA A 16 0.99 -1.54 18.70
CA ALA A 16 0.37 -2.26 19.81
C ALA A 16 0.38 -3.78 19.62
N ASP A 17 0.20 -4.24 18.36
CA ASP A 17 0.00 -5.65 18.06
C ASP A 17 0.93 -6.16 16.95
N SER A 18 1.67 -7.24 17.22
CA SER A 18 2.62 -7.84 16.27
C SER A 18 1.97 -8.52 15.06
N TRP A 19 0.66 -8.82 15.12
CA TRP A 19 -0.04 -9.45 14.00
C TRP A 19 -0.06 -8.55 12.75
N ALA A 20 0.00 -7.22 12.92
CA ALA A 20 0.03 -6.27 11.82
C ALA A 20 1.29 -6.43 10.94
N VAL A 21 2.41 -6.82 11.56
CA VAL A 21 3.66 -7.12 10.84
C VAL A 21 3.49 -8.38 10.00
N GLU A 22 3.05 -9.48 10.61
CA GLU A 22 2.82 -10.75 9.90
C GLU A 22 1.80 -10.60 8.76
N TYR A 23 0.72 -9.86 9.02
CA TYR A 23 -0.29 -9.54 8.02
C TYR A 23 0.32 -8.77 6.84
N SER A 24 1.13 -7.76 7.11
CA SER A 24 1.78 -6.93 6.09
C SER A 24 2.76 -7.75 5.25
N ASP A 25 3.61 -8.56 5.89
CA ASP A 25 4.57 -9.42 5.21
C ASP A 25 3.88 -10.43 4.29
N ARG A 26 2.80 -11.08 4.75
CA ARG A 26 2.04 -12.03 3.92
C ARG A 26 1.36 -11.37 2.74
N LEU A 27 0.81 -10.17 2.93
CA LEU A 27 0.13 -9.43 1.87
C LEU A 27 1.12 -8.96 0.80
N LEU A 28 2.26 -8.41 1.20
CA LEU A 28 3.29 -7.95 0.27
C LEU A 28 3.95 -9.14 -0.45
N ALA A 29 4.19 -10.25 0.23
CA ALA A 29 4.67 -11.48 -0.41
C ALA A 29 3.70 -11.98 -1.50
N PHE A 30 2.39 -11.91 -1.26
CA PHE A 30 1.38 -12.21 -2.28
C PHE A 30 1.52 -11.28 -3.49
N PHE A 31 1.50 -9.95 -3.30
CA PHE A 31 1.59 -9.02 -4.44
C PHE A 31 2.93 -9.12 -5.19
N ARG A 32 4.04 -9.35 -4.48
CA ARG A 32 5.34 -9.61 -5.12
C ARG A 32 5.28 -10.85 -6.00
N SER A 33 4.61 -11.92 -5.55
CA SER A 33 4.46 -13.15 -6.33
C SER A 33 3.61 -12.97 -7.60
N GLN A 34 2.81 -11.89 -7.69
CA GLN A 34 2.02 -11.52 -8.87
C GLN A 34 2.79 -10.58 -9.83
N GLY A 35 4.00 -10.14 -9.45
CA GLY A 35 4.82 -9.18 -10.17
C GLY A 35 4.46 -7.73 -9.80
N ILE A 36 5.44 -6.98 -9.29
CA ILE A 36 5.27 -5.62 -8.76
C ILE A 36 4.65 -4.68 -9.80
N ASP A 37 5.09 -4.77 -11.06
CA ASP A 37 4.66 -3.87 -12.13
C ASP A 37 3.39 -4.35 -12.86
N SER A 38 2.85 -5.51 -12.48
CA SER A 38 1.82 -6.20 -13.27
C SER A 38 0.68 -6.82 -12.46
N TYR A 39 0.73 -6.82 -11.13
CA TYR A 39 -0.33 -7.40 -10.33
C TYR A 39 -1.68 -6.72 -10.58
N ALA A 40 -2.75 -7.50 -10.51
CA ALA A 40 -4.10 -7.00 -10.74
C ALA A 40 -4.60 -6.12 -9.58
N ASN A 41 -5.64 -5.36 -9.84
CA ASN A 41 -6.27 -4.51 -8.83
C ASN A 41 -7.44 -5.18 -8.10
N GLN A 42 -7.90 -6.36 -8.55
CA GLN A 42 -9.02 -7.07 -7.95
C GLN A 42 -8.70 -8.56 -7.84
N TYR A 43 -8.97 -9.10 -6.67
CA TYR A 43 -8.76 -10.51 -6.34
C TYR A 43 -9.92 -11.03 -5.48
N THR A 44 -10.24 -12.31 -5.61
CA THR A 44 -10.94 -13.06 -4.57
C THR A 44 -10.02 -13.21 -3.34
N LEU A 45 -10.58 -13.63 -2.20
CA LEU A 45 -9.80 -13.81 -0.97
C LEU A 45 -8.77 -14.94 -1.05
N ASP A 46 -8.97 -15.90 -1.96
CA ASP A 46 -8.01 -16.98 -2.21
C ASP A 46 -6.89 -16.59 -3.20
N GLY A 47 -6.90 -15.35 -3.70
CA GLY A 47 -5.86 -14.81 -4.58
C GLY A 47 -6.12 -15.00 -6.07
N THR A 48 -7.32 -15.42 -6.49
CA THR A 48 -7.68 -15.49 -7.92
C THR A 48 -7.91 -14.09 -8.49
N PRO A 49 -7.21 -13.67 -9.57
CA PRO A 49 -7.40 -12.35 -10.17
C PRO A 49 -8.77 -12.23 -10.82
N LEU A 50 -9.42 -11.09 -10.60
CA LEU A 50 -10.73 -10.72 -11.18
C LEU A 50 -10.63 -9.59 -12.22
N SER A 51 -9.43 -9.05 -12.39
CA SER A 51 -9.10 -8.00 -13.35
C SER A 51 -7.68 -8.19 -13.85
N SER A 52 -7.32 -7.55 -14.96
CA SER A 52 -5.93 -7.40 -15.41
C SER A 52 -5.42 -5.96 -15.23
N ASP A 53 -6.24 -5.05 -14.69
CA ASP A 53 -5.86 -3.66 -14.50
C ASP A 53 -4.86 -3.53 -13.34
N HIS A 54 -3.82 -2.74 -13.54
CA HIS A 54 -2.86 -2.34 -12.51
C HIS A 54 -3.13 -0.88 -12.11
N SER A 55 -3.60 -0.65 -10.87
CA SER A 55 -4.07 0.67 -10.44
C SER A 55 -3.05 1.39 -9.55
N PRO A 56 -2.68 2.65 -9.87
CA PRO A 56 -1.82 3.48 -9.02
C PRO A 56 -2.29 3.58 -7.56
N GLY A 57 -3.60 3.59 -7.32
CA GLY A 57 -4.14 3.62 -5.97
C GLY A 57 -3.83 2.36 -5.16
N LEU A 58 -3.76 1.18 -5.79
CA LEU A 58 -3.33 -0.04 -5.12
C LEU A 58 -1.81 -0.05 -4.88
N VAL A 59 -1.01 0.40 -5.87
CA VAL A 59 0.44 0.62 -5.70
C VAL A 59 0.71 1.48 -4.47
N ALA A 60 0.03 2.62 -4.37
CA ALA A 60 0.16 3.52 -3.23
C ALA A 60 -0.21 2.85 -1.90
N MET A 61 -1.27 2.05 -1.85
CA MET A 61 -1.66 1.37 -0.61
C MET A 61 -0.71 0.25 -0.21
N ASN A 62 -0.14 -0.48 -1.17
CA ASN A 62 0.88 -1.49 -0.89
C ASN A 62 2.19 -0.84 -0.39
N ALA A 63 2.57 0.32 -0.92
CA ALA A 63 3.68 1.11 -0.37
C ALA A 63 3.45 1.51 1.11
N VAL A 64 2.21 1.86 1.48
CA VAL A 64 1.89 2.15 2.89
C VAL A 64 1.97 0.90 3.76
N VAL A 65 1.58 -0.27 3.23
CA VAL A 65 1.69 -1.55 3.96
C VAL A 65 3.14 -1.86 4.35
N ALA A 66 4.10 -1.45 3.52
CA ALA A 66 5.53 -1.61 3.81
C ALA A 66 5.99 -0.92 5.11
N LEU A 67 5.24 0.06 5.64
CA LEU A 67 5.57 0.71 6.93
C LEU A 67 5.55 -0.25 8.13
N ALA A 68 4.73 -1.30 8.06
CA ALA A 68 4.60 -2.29 9.13
C ALA A 68 5.28 -3.63 8.79
N ALA A 69 5.74 -3.81 7.55
CA ALA A 69 6.40 -5.03 7.11
C ALA A 69 7.80 -5.17 7.75
N SER A 70 8.20 -6.40 8.03
CA SER A 70 9.56 -6.74 8.49
C SER A 70 10.42 -7.35 7.38
N ASP A 71 9.80 -7.72 6.26
CA ASP A 71 10.48 -8.23 5.07
C ASP A 71 11.47 -7.20 4.49
N PRO A 72 12.77 -7.54 4.35
CA PRO A 72 13.77 -6.67 3.73
C PRO A 72 13.41 -6.24 2.29
N GLY A 73 12.61 -7.03 1.58
CA GLY A 73 12.14 -6.69 0.23
C GLY A 73 10.99 -5.69 0.18
N ALA A 74 10.37 -5.32 1.30
CA ALA A 74 9.19 -4.46 1.30
C ALA A 74 9.43 -3.05 0.71
N GLY A 75 10.69 -2.60 0.70
CA GLY A 75 11.09 -1.32 0.09
C GLY A 75 10.75 -1.20 -1.40
N GLU A 76 10.70 -2.31 -2.14
CA GLU A 76 10.36 -2.32 -3.57
C GLU A 76 8.96 -1.72 -3.86
N PHE A 77 8.02 -1.84 -2.91
CA PHE A 77 6.68 -1.27 -3.07
C PHE A 77 6.70 0.24 -2.89
N VAL A 78 7.62 0.77 -2.08
CA VAL A 78 7.86 2.21 -1.94
C VAL A 78 8.51 2.74 -3.22
N ASP A 79 9.48 2.02 -3.78
CA ASP A 79 10.08 2.35 -5.08
C ASP A 79 9.02 2.36 -6.19
N ALA A 80 8.14 1.35 -6.24
CA ALA A 80 7.05 1.30 -7.22
C ALA A 80 6.10 2.51 -7.11
N LEU A 81 5.77 2.95 -5.88
CA LEU A 81 5.00 4.19 -5.68
C LEU A 81 5.78 5.42 -6.19
N TRP A 82 7.07 5.50 -5.89
CA TRP A 82 7.92 6.60 -6.31
C TRP A 82 8.02 6.72 -7.83
N GLU A 83 8.12 5.59 -8.53
CA GLU A 83 8.19 5.51 -9.99
C GLU A 83 6.83 5.67 -10.68
N THR A 84 5.73 5.52 -9.94
CA THR A 84 4.37 5.67 -10.46
C THR A 84 4.10 7.12 -10.91
N PRO A 85 3.74 7.36 -12.18
CA PRO A 85 3.36 8.69 -12.65
C PRO A 85 2.12 9.22 -11.91
N ILE A 86 2.05 10.55 -11.73
CA ILE A 86 0.91 11.21 -11.10
C ILE A 86 -0.39 10.81 -11.85
N PRO A 87 -1.40 10.23 -11.15
CA PRO A 87 -2.62 9.77 -11.80
C PRO A 87 -3.36 10.88 -12.54
N SER A 88 -3.78 10.59 -13.78
CA SER A 88 -4.51 11.52 -14.65
C SER A 88 -5.67 10.83 -15.38
N GLY A 89 -6.46 11.57 -16.14
CA GLY A 89 -7.59 11.01 -16.89
C GLY A 89 -8.84 10.70 -16.05
N LYS A 90 -9.66 9.76 -16.55
CA LYS A 90 -11.02 9.46 -16.04
C LYS A 90 -11.01 8.89 -14.61
N TRP A 91 -10.03 8.06 -14.28
CA TRP A 91 -10.00 7.29 -13.01
C TRP A 91 -9.18 7.96 -11.90
N ARG A 92 -8.60 9.14 -12.19
CA ARG A 92 -7.66 9.84 -11.29
C ARG A 92 -8.21 10.22 -9.92
N TYR A 93 -9.53 10.24 -9.73
CA TYR A 93 -10.11 10.66 -8.46
C TYR A 93 -9.67 9.72 -7.32
N TYR A 94 -9.97 8.43 -7.46
CA TYR A 94 -9.66 7.47 -6.41
C TYR A 94 -8.16 7.13 -6.39
N ASP A 95 -7.56 6.92 -7.56
CA ASP A 95 -6.11 6.67 -7.68
C ASP A 95 -5.29 7.86 -7.17
N GLY A 96 -5.65 9.08 -7.54
CA GLY A 96 -4.91 10.28 -7.15
C GLY A 96 -5.01 10.60 -5.67
N MET A 97 -6.17 10.39 -5.04
CA MET A 97 -6.30 10.54 -3.58
C MET A 97 -5.44 9.53 -2.83
N LEU A 98 -5.47 8.26 -3.24
CA LEU A 98 -4.67 7.21 -2.61
C LEU A 98 -3.17 7.40 -2.88
N TYR A 99 -2.79 7.83 -4.07
CA TYR A 99 -1.42 8.20 -4.43
C TYR A 99 -0.88 9.30 -3.52
N MET A 100 -1.63 10.40 -3.35
CA MET A 100 -1.23 11.50 -2.46
C MET A 100 -1.10 11.03 -1.00
N LEU A 101 -2.05 10.24 -0.50
CA LEU A 101 -1.97 9.66 0.84
C LEU A 101 -0.75 8.74 0.99
N GLY A 102 -0.49 7.88 0.00
CA GLY A 102 0.67 7.01 -0.04
C GLY A 102 1.99 7.78 0.08
N LEU A 103 2.13 8.87 -0.68
CA LEU A 103 3.31 9.74 -0.60
C LEU A 103 3.46 10.40 0.78
N LEU A 104 2.37 10.88 1.39
CA LEU A 104 2.42 11.46 2.74
C LEU A 104 2.85 10.44 3.79
N HIS A 105 2.36 9.21 3.70
CA HIS A 105 2.76 8.11 4.58
C HIS A 105 4.23 7.72 4.38
N ALA A 106 4.64 7.44 3.14
CA ALA A 106 6.01 7.01 2.82
C ALA A 106 7.08 8.08 3.15
N SER A 107 6.71 9.37 3.08
CA SER A 107 7.61 10.49 3.44
C SER A 107 7.60 10.86 4.93
N GLY A 108 6.83 10.16 5.77
CA GLY A 108 6.70 10.49 7.19
C GLY A 108 6.03 11.84 7.46
N GLN A 109 5.23 12.35 6.52
CA GLN A 109 4.49 13.62 6.63
C GLN A 109 3.04 13.43 7.07
N PHE A 110 2.52 12.20 7.05
CA PHE A 110 1.22 11.87 7.64
C PHE A 110 1.37 11.62 9.15
N ARG A 111 1.08 12.64 9.97
CA ARG A 111 1.38 12.66 11.41
C ARG A 111 0.13 12.90 12.26
N VAL A 112 0.16 12.39 13.48
CA VAL A 112 -0.83 12.71 14.52
C VAL A 112 -0.51 14.08 15.11
N TYR A 113 -1.45 15.03 14.98
CA TYR A 113 -1.40 16.33 15.65
C TYR A 113 -2.45 16.33 16.77
N PRO A 114 -2.05 16.13 18.05
CA PRO A 114 -3.01 16.07 19.14
C PRO A 114 -3.69 17.43 19.35
N PRO A 115 -4.97 17.46 19.78
CA PRO A 115 -5.62 18.69 20.16
C PRO A 115 -4.93 19.33 21.38
N SER A 116 -5.01 20.66 21.49
CA SER A 116 -4.53 21.44 22.63
C SER A 116 -5.38 21.25 23.88
#